data_AF-A0A1R4HNA3-F1
#
_entry.id   AF-A0A1R4HNA3-F1
#
_cell.length_a   1.000
_cell.length_b   1.000
_cell.length_c   1.000
_cell.angle_alpha   90.00
_cell.angle_beta   90.00
_cell.angle_gamma   90.00
#
_symmetry.space_group_name_H-M   'P 1'
#
loop_
_entity.id
_entity.type
_entity.pdbx_description
1 polymer ?
#
loop_
_entity_poly.entity_id
_entity_poly.type
_entity_poly.pdbx_seq_one_letter_code
_entity_poly.pdbx_strand_id
1 'polypeptide(L)'
;MATIVKTPSATWKAVIRKSGWPTTAKTFRTKRDAQDWARRTEDEMVRGVYIQRSASERMTLEAALKRYLADITPTKKPSSQKSERHKANTLVEHL
;
A
#
# COMPACT_ATOMS: atom_id res chain seq x y z
N MET A 1 18.71 9.34 -3.78
CA MET A 1 19.25 9.35 -2.41
C MET A 1 18.17 9.86 -1.48
N ALA A 2 17.82 9.05 -0.49
CA ALA A 2 16.79 9.39 0.48
C ALA A 2 17.21 10.55 1.39
N THR A 3 16.27 11.43 1.72
CA THR A 3 16.44 12.47 2.73
C THR A 3 16.07 11.91 4.10
N ILE A 4 16.94 12.08 5.10
CA ILE A 4 16.68 11.64 6.48
C ILE A 4 16.67 12.86 7.38
N VAL A 5 15.52 13.11 8.03
CA VAL A 5 15.26 14.30 8.83
C VAL A 5 14.91 13.89 10.25
N LYS A 6 15.52 14.54 11.25
CA LYS A 6 15.13 14.39 12.66
C LYS A 6 13.86 15.21 12.90
N THR A 7 12.83 14.61 13.47
CA THR A 7 11.56 15.27 13.77
C THR A 7 11.59 15.95 15.14
N PRO A 8 10.67 16.89 15.42
CA PRO A 8 10.54 17.50 16.75
C PRO A 8 10.25 16.49 17.86
N SER A 9 9.64 15.35 17.54
CA SER A 9 9.35 14.25 18.48
C SER A 9 10.53 13.29 18.71
N ALA A 10 11.75 13.72 18.39
CA ALA A 10 12.98 12.92 18.50
C ALA A 10 12.99 11.61 17.69
N THR A 11 12.16 11.51 16.65
CA THR A 11 12.14 10.38 15.71
C THR A 11 12.87 10.75 14.40
N TRP A 12 13.10 9.76 13.53
CA TRP A 12 13.82 9.91 12.28
C TRP A 12 12.91 9.61 11.09
N LYS A 13 12.61 10.62 10.29
CA LYS A 13 11.80 10.47 9.07
C LYS A 13 12.72 10.26 7.88
N ALA A 14 12.57 9.14 7.19
CA ALA A 14 13.19 8.91 5.88
C ALA A 14 12.18 9.22 4.77
N VAL A 15 12.61 9.94 3.74
CA VAL A 15 11.82 10.35 2.58
C VAL A 15 12.58 9.99 1.31
N ILE A 16 11.97 9.19 0.45
CA ILE A 16 12.54 8.75 -0.83
C ILE A 16 11.76 9.41 -1.95
N ARG A 17 12.48 10.14 -2.80
CA ARG A 17 11.97 10.77 -4.02
C ARG A 17 12.79 10.25 -5.20
N LYS A 18 12.17 9.49 -6.08
CA LYS A 18 12.80 8.92 -7.28
C LYS A 18 11.86 9.14 -8.47
N SER A 19 12.40 9.62 -9.59
CA SER A 19 11.60 9.83 -10.81
C SER A 19 10.97 8.51 -11.26
N GLY A 20 9.70 8.56 -11.69
CA GLY A 20 8.93 7.38 -12.07
C GLY A 20 8.41 6.53 -10.90
N TRP A 21 8.67 6.91 -9.65
CA TRP A 21 8.17 6.23 -8.46
C TRP A 21 7.39 7.17 -7.53
N PRO A 22 6.38 6.66 -6.81
CA PRO A 22 5.65 7.45 -5.82
C PRO A 22 6.57 7.85 -4.67
N THR A 23 6.37 9.07 -4.15
CA THR A 23 7.13 9.54 -2.98
C THR A 23 6.77 8.68 -1.78
N THR A 24 7.78 8.06 -1.17
CA THR A 24 7.60 7.17 -0.02
C THR A 24 8.28 7.77 1.20
N ALA A 25 7.57 7.78 2.34
CA ALA A 25 8.14 8.24 3.60
C ALA A 25 7.77 7.30 4.75
N LYS A 26 8.71 7.09 5.67
CA LYS A 26 8.50 6.31 6.89
C LYS A 26 9.29 6.90 8.05
N THR A 27 8.72 6.80 9.24
CA THR A 27 9.29 7.35 10.47
C THR A 27 9.79 6.22 11.37
N PHE A 28 10.98 6.39 11.95
CA PHE A 28 11.69 5.40 12.74
C PHE A 28 12.15 5.98 14.08
N ARG A 29 12.40 5.11 15.05
CA ARG A 29 12.95 5.53 16.34
C ARG A 29 14.45 5.85 16.25
N THR A 30 15.22 5.12 15.43
CA THR A 30 16.67 5.33 15.29
C THR A 30 17.04 5.83 13.89
N LYS A 31 18.15 6.58 13.80
CA LYS A 31 18.71 7.05 12.53
C LYS A 31 19.14 5.89 11.64
N ARG A 32 19.70 4.85 12.25
CA ARG A 32 20.22 3.67 11.57
C ARG A 32 19.10 2.91 10.86
N ASP A 33 17.99 2.66 11.54
CA ASP A 33 16.84 1.98 10.93
C ASP A 33 16.28 2.79 9.74
N ALA A 34 16.25 4.12 9.87
CA ALA A 34 15.83 5.01 8.79
C ALA A 34 16.77 4.93 7.58
N GLN A 35 18.08 4.85 7.80
CA GLN A 35 19.10 4.70 6.75
C GLN A 35 19.02 3.33 6.06
N ASP A 36 18.94 2.27 6.85
CA ASP A 36 18.91 0.89 6.33
C ASP A 36 17.62 0.64 5.54
N TRP A 37 16.48 1.10 6.05
CA TRP A 37 15.21 1.06 5.32
C TRP A 37 15.29 1.85 4.01
N ALA A 38 15.82 3.07 4.05
CA ALA A 38 15.93 3.92 2.87
C ALA A 38 16.76 3.27 1.76
N ARG A 39 17.92 2.69 2.10
CA ARG A 39 18.77 1.98 1.13
C ARG A 39 18.06 0.79 0.52
N ARG A 40 17.43 -0.05 1.36
CA ARG A 40 16.71 -1.24 0.90
C ARG A 40 15.57 -0.86 -0.04
N THR A 41 14.79 0.16 0.29
CA THR A 41 13.69 0.60 -0.56
C THR A 41 14.17 1.24 -1.86
N GLU A 42 15.26 2.02 -1.85
CA GLU A 42 15.86 2.54 -3.10
C GLU A 42 16.33 1.39 -4.01
N ASP A 43 16.96 0.36 -3.44
CA ASP A 43 17.41 -0.82 -4.17
C ASP A 43 16.23 -1.61 -4.77
N GLU A 44 15.14 -1.81 -4.02
CA GLU A 44 13.89 -2.40 -4.53
C GLU A 44 13.30 -1.59 -5.70
N MET A 45 13.34 -0.25 -5.61
CA MET A 45 12.89 0.65 -6.69
C MET A 45 13.85 0.64 -7.90
N VAL A 46 15.14 0.35 -7.71
CA VAL A 46 16.10 0.21 -8.82
C VAL A 46 15.85 -1.11 -9.55
N ARG A 47 15.64 -2.19 -8.80
CA ARG A 47 15.37 -3.53 -9.35
C ARG A 47 13.98 -3.69 -9.96
N GLY A 48 13.09 -2.70 -9.80
CA GLY A 48 11.71 -2.77 -10.28
C GLY A 48 10.79 -3.68 -9.47
N VAL A 49 11.23 -4.12 -8.28
CA VAL A 49 10.47 -5.03 -7.39
C VAL A 49 9.79 -4.28 -6.24
N TYR A 50 9.87 -2.95 -6.23
CA TYR A 50 9.26 -2.14 -5.18
C TYR A 50 7.73 -2.29 -5.20
N ILE A 51 7.18 -2.72 -4.07
CA ILE A 51 5.74 -2.82 -3.85
C ILE A 51 5.33 -1.72 -2.88
N GLN A 52 4.45 -0.83 -3.32
CA GLN A 52 3.88 0.21 -2.46
C GLN A 52 2.88 -0.42 -1.47
N ARG A 53 3.36 -0.82 -0.28
CA ARG A 53 2.53 -1.46 0.75
C ARG A 53 1.60 -0.49 1.49
N SER A 54 1.87 0.82 1.44
CA SER A 54 1.12 1.83 2.20
C SER A 54 -0.37 1.91 1.84
N ALA A 55 -0.72 1.66 0.59
CA ALA A 55 -2.12 1.59 0.16
C ALA A 55 -2.79 0.28 0.62
N SER A 56 -2.06 -0.84 0.58
CA SER A 56 -2.56 -2.14 1.00
C SER A 56 -2.81 -2.23 2.50
N GLU A 57 -2.01 -1.57 3.33
CA GLU A 57 -2.20 -1.52 4.79
C GLU A 57 -3.49 -0.77 5.20
N ARG A 58 -3.99 0.13 4.35
CA ARG A 58 -5.24 0.89 4.59
C ARG A 58 -6.46 0.28 3.90
N MET A 59 -6.26 -0.67 2.99
CA MET A 59 -7.37 -1.28 2.27
C MET A 59 -8.08 -2.26 3.19
N THR A 60 -9.27 -1.87 3.66
CA THR A 60 -10.13 -2.77 4.43
C THR A 60 -10.67 -3.88 3.52
N LEU A 61 -11.07 -5.00 4.12
CA LEU A 61 -11.71 -6.08 3.37
C LEU A 61 -12.99 -5.58 2.66
N GLU A 62 -13.75 -4.72 3.33
CA GLU A 62 -14.92 -4.06 2.76
C GLU A 62 -14.58 -3.24 1.50
N ALA A 63 -13.55 -2.38 1.56
CA ALA A 63 -13.11 -1.58 0.43
C ALA A 63 -12.60 -2.45 -0.72
N ALA A 64 -11.90 -3.55 -0.40
CA ALA A 64 -11.43 -4.52 -1.38
C ALA A 64 -12.58 -5.21 -2.10
N LEU A 65 -13.60 -5.66 -1.37
CA LEU A 65 -14.81 -6.30 -1.92
C LEU A 65 -15.58 -5.33 -2.82
N LYS A 66 -15.80 -4.09 -2.36
CA LYS A 66 -16.46 -3.04 -3.16
C LYS A 66 -15.74 -2.79 -4.49
N ARG A 67 -14.42 -2.67 -4.46
CA ARG A 67 -13.61 -2.48 -5.67
C ARG A 67 -13.69 -3.69 -6.60
N TYR A 68 -13.64 -4.91 -6.06
CA TYR A 68 -13.74 -6.13 -6.85
C TYR A 68 -15.08 -6.23 -7.60
N LEU A 69 -16.18 -5.89 -6.92
CA LEU A 69 -17.52 -5.87 -7.51
C LEU A 69 -17.68 -4.80 -8.61
N ALA A 70 -16.94 -3.70 -8.52
CA ALA A 70 -16.99 -2.61 -9.49
C ALA A 70 -16.12 -2.90 -10.73
N ASP A 71 -14.90 -3.39 -10.53
CA ASP A 71 -13.90 -3.46 -11.60
C ASP A 71 -13.88 -4.82 -12.32
N ILE A 72 -14.03 -5.90 -11.56
CA ILE A 72 -13.80 -7.26 -12.06
C ILE A 72 -15.11 -7.99 -12.33
N THR A 73 -16.05 -7.95 -11.38
CA THR A 73 -17.31 -8.67 -11.50
C THR A 73 -18.07 -8.37 -12.80
N PRO A 74 -18.16 -7.12 -13.31
CA PRO A 74 -18.90 -6.85 -14.56
C PRO A 74 -18.33 -7.57 -15.80
N THR A 75 -17.05 -7.93 -15.79
CA THR A 75 -16.40 -8.66 -16.89
C THR A 75 -16.73 -10.15 -16.92
N LYS A 76 -17.36 -10.68 -15.85
CA LYS A 76 -17.68 -12.10 -15.72
C LYS A 76 -19.07 -12.44 -16.25
N LYS A 77 -19.35 -13.73 -16.39
CA LYS A 77 -20.68 -14.24 -16.79
C LYS A 77 -21.76 -13.77 -15.80
N PRO A 78 -22.99 -13.47 -16.24
CA PRO A 78 -24.06 -12.95 -15.38
C PRO A 78 -24.37 -13.81 -14.14
N SER A 79 -24.26 -15.14 -14.25
CA SER A 79 -24.45 -16.05 -13.11
C SER A 79 -23.37 -15.87 -12.03
N SER A 80 -22.11 -15.72 -12.44
CA SER A 80 -21.00 -15.38 -11.55
C SER A 80 -21.19 -14.00 -10.93
N GLN A 81 -21.69 -13.02 -11.68
CA GLN A 81 -21.97 -11.68 -11.13
C GLN A 81 -22.97 -11.72 -9.98
N LYS A 82 -24.10 -12.42 -10.16
CA LYS A 82 -25.14 -12.53 -9.14
C LYS A 82 -24.62 -13.21 -7.87
N SER A 83 -23.88 -14.30 -8.02
CA SER A 83 -23.33 -15.04 -6.89
C SER A 83 -22.24 -14.26 -6.14
N GLU A 84 -21.36 -13.55 -6.85
CA GLU A 84 -20.32 -12.71 -6.25
C GLU A 84 -20.90 -11.54 -5.47
N ARG A 85 -21.90 -10.84 -6.03
CA ARG A 85 -22.59 -9.74 -5.34
C ARG A 85 -23.26 -10.22 -4.05
N HIS A 86 -23.95 -11.36 -4.10
CA HIS A 86 -24.60 -11.92 -2.92
C HIS A 86 -23.59 -12.25 -1.81
N LYS A 87 -22.53 -13.00 -2.14
CA LYS A 87 -21.49 -13.38 -1.17
C LYS A 87 -20.76 -12.17 -0.59
N ALA A 88 -20.40 -11.22 -1.44
CA ALA A 88 -19.69 -10.01 -1.01
C ALA A 88 -20.56 -9.16 -0.08
N ASN A 89 -21.85 -9.00 -0.36
CA ASN A 89 -22.76 -8.27 0.52
C ASN A 89 -22.89 -8.96 1.89
N THR A 90 -23.04 -10.28 1.93
CA THR A 90 -23.09 -11.01 3.21
C THR A 90 -21.80 -10.81 4.02
N LEU A 91 -20.63 -10.85 3.37
CA LEU A 91 -19.36 -10.61 4.06
C LEU A 91 -19.24 -9.16 4.57
N VAL A 92 -19.71 -8.18 3.79
CA VAL A 92 -19.70 -6.76 4.19
C VAL A 92 -20.63 -6.50 5.38
N GLU A 93 -21.76 -7.17 5.48
CA GLU A 93 -22.67 -7.05 6.63
C GLU A 93 -22.06 -7.52 7.96
N HIS A 94 -21.03 -8.36 7.92
CA HIS A 94 -20.39 -8.97 9.10
C HIS A 94 -18.99 -8.40 9.41
N LEU A 95 -18.60 -7.28 8.77
CA LEU A 95 -17.35 -6.55 9.01
C LEU A 95 -17.56 -5.29 9.83
#